data_AF-T1BTA1-F1
#
_entry.id   AF-T1BTA1-F1
#
_cell.length_a   1.000
_cell.length_b   1.000
_cell.length_c   1.000
_cell.angle_alpha   90.00
_cell.angle_beta   90.00
_cell.angle_gamma   90.00
#
_symmetry.space_group_name_H-M   'P 1'
#
loop_
_entity.id
_entity.type
_entity.pdbx_description
1 polymer ?
#
loop_
_entity_poly.entity_id
_entity_poly.type
_entity_poly.pdbx_seq_one_letter_code
_entity_poly.pdbx_strand_id
1 'polypeptide(L)' 'MGKTRGDKTVYRSLGLGGFYGGGAEGMIDVKNGKVLRVRPFRFDEKYDSKKMRSWKFQKDGKVLEPKWK' A
#
# COMPACT_ATOMS: atom_id res chain seq x y z
N MET A 1 -7.21 -2.15 -9.73
CA MET A 1 -7.39 -2.37 -8.27
C MET A 1 -7.25 -1.09 -7.43
N GLY A 2 -7.18 0.12 -8.01
CA GLY A 2 -6.75 1.34 -7.32
C GLY A 2 -7.80 2.43 -7.00
N LYS A 3 -9.09 2.21 -7.28
CA LYS A 3 -10.14 3.17 -6.89
C LYS A 3 -10.88 2.69 -5.64
N THR A 4 -11.32 3.64 -4.81
CA THR A 4 -12.25 3.43 -3.70
C THR A 4 -13.48 2.66 -4.19
N ARG A 5 -13.85 1.56 -3.53
CA ARG A 5 -15.05 0.75 -3.86
C ARG A 5 -16.30 1.16 -3.06
N GLY A 6 -16.32 2.38 -2.52
CA GLY A 6 -17.37 2.94 -1.68
C GLY A 6 -17.34 4.46 -1.71
N ASP A 7 -17.85 5.07 -0.64
CA ASP A 7 -17.97 6.53 -0.55
C ASP A 7 -16.62 7.18 -0.21
N LYS A 8 -15.78 6.49 0.58
CA LYS A 8 -14.45 6.97 0.95
C LYS A 8 -13.47 5.84 1.21
N THR A 9 -12.18 6.14 1.05
CA THR A 9 -11.09 5.34 1.60
C THR A 9 -10.57 6.04 2.85
N VAL A 10 -10.38 5.29 3.93
CA VAL A 10 -9.70 5.75 5.14
C VAL A 10 -8.39 4.98 5.33
N TYR A 11 -7.42 5.61 5.97
CA TYR A 11 -6.16 4.96 6.32
C TYR A 11 -6.30 4.27 7.67
N ARG A 12 -5.79 3.04 7.76
CA ARG A 12 -5.68 2.30 9.00
C ARG A 12 -4.20 2.05 9.29
N SER A 13 -3.69 2.71 10.32
CA SER A 13 -2.47 2.29 11.00
C SER A 13 -2.91 1.64 12.31
N LEU A 14 -2.62 0.34 12.48
CA LEU A 14 -3.01 -0.42 13.66
C LEU A 14 -1.85 -0.95 14.50
N GLY A 15 -0.61 -0.68 14.13
CA GLY A 15 0.51 -1.20 14.90
C GLY A 15 1.64 -0.21 14.99
N LEU A 16 1.78 0.39 16.17
CA LEU A 16 3.08 0.41 16.84
C LEU A 16 3.44 -1.06 17.13
N GLY A 17 3.99 -1.75 16.13
CA GLY A 17 4.55 -3.11 16.22
C GLY A 17 3.83 -4.07 17.18
N GLY A 18 2.65 -4.57 16.83
CA GLY A 18 2.07 -5.70 17.55
C GLY A 18 2.97 -6.95 17.44
N PHE A 19 2.95 -7.81 18.47
CA PHE A 19 3.86 -8.95 18.75
C PHE A 19 4.19 -9.89 17.56
N TYR A 20 3.39 -9.91 16.48
CA TYR A 20 3.58 -10.74 15.28
C TYR A 20 3.76 -9.93 13.96
N GLY A 21 4.06 -8.63 14.02
CA GLY A 21 4.31 -7.82 12.81
C GLY A 21 3.06 -7.31 12.09
N GLY A 22 1.91 -7.27 12.77
CA GLY A 22 0.63 -6.73 12.25
C GLY A 22 0.56 -5.20 12.13
N GLY A 23 1.70 -4.52 11.94
CA GLY A 23 1.79 -3.06 11.92
C GLY A 23 1.74 -2.42 10.55
N ALA A 24 1.69 -3.20 9.47
CA ALA A 24 1.69 -2.65 8.12
C ALA A 24 0.46 -1.76 7.87
N GLU A 25 0.71 -0.56 7.38
CA GLU A 25 -0.30 0.40 6.99
C GLU A 25 -1.26 -0.17 5.93
N GLY A 26 -2.54 0.08 6.12
CA GLY A 26 -3.61 -0.39 5.26
C GLY A 26 -4.54 0.73 4.82
N MET A 27 -5.28 0.46 3.76
CA MET A 27 -6.36 1.32 3.28
C MET A 27 -7.68 0.55 3.40
N ILE A 28 -8.73 1.24 3.86
CA ILE A 28 -10.05 0.67 4.07
C ILE A 28 -11.06 1.46 3.26
N ASP A 29 -11.73 0.78 2.32
CA ASP A 29 -12.85 1.36 1.61
C ASP A 29 -14.13 1.21 2.45
N VAL A 30 -14.88 2.30 2.62
CA VAL A 30 -16.08 2.38 3.45
C VAL A 30 -17.26 2.82 2.61
N LYS A 31 -18.42 2.21 2.84
CA LYS A 31 -19.71 2.64 2.28
C LYS A 31 -20.79 2.60 3.34
N ASN A 32 -21.58 3.66 3.47
CA ASN A 32 -22.67 3.76 4.44
C ASN A 32 -22.24 3.37 5.88
N GLY A 33 -21.05 3.81 6.30
CA GLY A 33 -20.49 3.51 7.61
C GLY A 33 -19.97 2.07 7.80
N LYS A 34 -20.03 1.22 6.78
CA LYS A 34 -19.57 -0.19 6.84
C LYS A 34 -18.28 -0.38 6.04
N VAL A 35 -17.41 -1.25 6.56
CA VAL A 35 -16.19 -1.68 5.85
C VAL A 35 -16.57 -2.55 4.66
N LEU A 36 -16.10 -2.18 3.46
CA LEU A 36 -16.28 -2.99 2.25
C LEU A 36 -15.04 -3.79 1.89
N ARG A 37 -13.85 -3.21 2.11
CA ARG A 37 -12.58 -3.80 1.69
C ARG A 37 -11.45 -3.29 2.56
N VAL A 38 -10.62 -4.19 3.06
CA VAL A 38 -9.28 -3.89 3.60
C VAL A 38 -8.25 -4.29 2.54
N ARG A 39 -7.28 -3.41 2.27
CA ARG A 39 -6.25 -3.63 1.24
C ARG A 39 -4.90 -3.04 1.65
N PRO A 40 -3.79 -3.48 1.04
CA PRO A 40 -2.49 -2.86 1.24
C PRO A 40 -2.51 -1.37 0.92
N PHE A 41 -1.64 -0.62 1.59
CA PHE A 41 -1.39 0.78 1.29
C PHE A 41 -0.79 0.97 -0.11
N ARG A 42 -1.08 2.14 -0.71
CA ARG A 42 -0.72 2.46 -2.09
C ARG A 42 0.06 3.77 -2.13
N PHE A 43 1.39 3.65 -2.17
CA PHE A 43 2.31 4.78 -2.24
C PHE A 43 2.18 5.57 -3.56
N ASP A 44 1.71 4.92 -4.61
CA ASP A 44 1.54 5.47 -5.95
C ASP A 44 0.27 6.32 -6.12
N GLU A 45 -0.63 6.36 -5.13
CA GLU A 45 -1.84 7.19 -5.20
C GLU A 45 -1.50 8.70 -5.15
N LYS A 46 -0.52 9.07 -4.33
CA LYS A 46 -0.12 10.47 -4.14
C LYS A 46 1.21 10.82 -4.79
N TYR A 47 2.10 9.83 -4.96
CA TYR A 47 3.48 10.08 -5.36
C TYR A 47 3.82 9.39 -6.68
N ASP A 48 4.59 10.09 -7.51
CA ASP A 48 5.15 9.50 -8.72
C ASP A 48 6.26 8.49 -8.36
N SER A 49 6.08 7.24 -8.79
CA SER A 49 7.05 6.15 -8.66
C SER A 49 8.47 6.53 -9.13
N LYS A 50 8.61 7.41 -10.14
CA LYS A 50 9.92 7.88 -10.62
C LYS A 50 10.64 8.79 -9.63
N LYS A 51 9.90 9.45 -8.74
CA LYS A 51 10.45 10.31 -7.68
C LYS A 51 10.78 9.51 -6.41
N MET A 52 10.29 8.27 -6.31
CA MET A 52 10.61 7.36 -5.23
C MET A 52 11.97 6.71 -5.51
N ARG A 53 12.96 6.94 -4.62
CA ARG A 53 14.28 6.30 -4.69
C ARG A 53 14.21 4.85 -4.25
N SER A 54 13.55 4.04 -5.06
CA SER A 54 13.42 2.60 -4.87
C SER A 54 14.79 1.92 -4.95
N TRP A 55 14.95 0.82 -4.21
CA TRP A 55 16.13 -0.03 -4.35
C TRP A 55 16.17 -0.67 -5.73
N LYS A 56 17.37 -0.93 -6.22
CA LYS A 56 17.64 -1.67 -7.46
C LYS A 56 18.83 -2.58 -7.21
N PHE A 57 18.70 -3.85 -7.58
CA PHE A 57 19.75 -4.85 -7.40
C PHE A 57 20.02 -5.56 -8.71
N GLN A 58 21.28 -5.68 -9.12
CA GLN A 58 21.68 -6.31 -10.36
C GLN A 58 22.55 -7.54 -10.09
N LYS A 59 22.18 -8.68 -10.66
CA LYS A 59 22.92 -9.94 -10.54
C LYS A 59 22.71 -10.81 -11.77
N ASP A 60 23.79 -11.40 -12.29
CA ASP A 60 23.78 -12.31 -13.43
C ASP A 60 23.04 -11.74 -14.67
N GLY A 61 23.26 -10.45 -14.95
CA GLY A 61 22.58 -9.73 -16.04
C GLY A 61 21.10 -9.41 -15.79
N LYS A 62 20.52 -9.82 -14.67
CA LYS A 62 19.13 -9.55 -14.28
C LYS A 62 19.05 -8.37 -13.32
N VAL A 63 18.00 -7.59 -13.47
CA VAL A 63 17.68 -6.46 -12.58
C VAL A 63 16.46 -6.84 -11.73
N LEU A 64 16.62 -6.73 -10.41
CA LEU A 64 15.57 -6.85 -9.43
C LEU A 64 15.24 -5.44 -8.91
N GLU A 65 13.96 -5.11 -8.94
CA GLU A 65 13.43 -3.83 -8.47
C GLU A 65 12.00 -4.05 -7.95
N PRO A 66 11.51 -3.19 -7.04
CA PRO A 66 10.16 -3.30 -6.54
C PRO A 66 9.16 -3.07 -7.67
N LYS A 67 8.21 -4.00 -7.82
CA LYS A 67 7.14 -3.85 -8.78
C LYS A 67 6.10 -2.89 -8.22
N TRP A 68 6.12 -1.67 -8.74
CA TRP A 68 5.01 -0.74 -8.62
C TRP A 68 3.82 -1.30 -9.41
N LYS A 69 2.69 -1.49 -8.75
CA LYS A 69 1.43 -1.98 -9.32
C LYS A 69 0.31 -1.30 -8.59
#